data_AF-A0A2V5M0U1-F1
#
_entry.id   AF-A0A2V5M0U1-F1
#
_cell.length_a   1.000
_cell.length_b   1.000
_cell.length_c   1.000
_cell.angle_alpha   90.00
_cell.angle_beta   90.00
_cell.angle_gamma   90.00
#
_symmetry.space_group_name_H-M   'P 1'
#
loop_
_entity.id
_entity.type
_entity.pdbx_description
1 polymer ?
#
loop_
_entity_poly.entity_id
_entity_poly.type
_entity_poly.pdbx_seq_one_letter_code
_entity_poly.pdbx_strand_id
1 'polypeptide(L)'
;MNSAFVAFARHAYTRNIAVGRYVIMPDHLHLFVCGPDDFELGRWIGVLKQNLAKQIEHPGTKSPIWQRGFFDHLLRSDESYAQK
;
A
#
# COMPACT_ATOMS: atom_id res chain seq x y z
N MET A 1 7.14 11.17 0.18
CA MET A 1 6.02 10.22 0.36
C MET A 1 5.50 9.68 -0.97
N ASN A 2 4.82 10.49 -1.80
CA ASN A 2 4.25 10.02 -3.07
C ASN A 2 5.29 9.37 -4.01
N SER A 3 6.46 10.00 -4.18
CA SER A 3 7.55 9.45 -4.99
C SER A 3 8.03 8.07 -4.52
N ALA A 4 8.17 7.88 -3.21
CA ALA A 4 8.56 6.60 -2.61
C ALA A 4 7.48 5.53 -2.81
N PHE A 5 6.21 5.89 -2.62
CA PHE A 5 5.09 4.99 -2.91
C PHE A 5 5.06 4.55 -4.37
N VAL A 6 5.21 5.49 -5.31
CA VAL A 6 5.24 5.19 -6.74
C VAL A 6 6.44 4.30 -7.10
N ALA A 7 7.62 4.56 -6.51
CA ALA A 7 8.80 3.72 -6.70
C ALA A 7 8.57 2.30 -6.17
N PHE A 8 7.98 2.16 -4.99
CA PHE A 8 7.60 0.87 -4.42
C PHE A 8 6.62 0.11 -5.32
N ALA A 9 5.56 0.78 -5.79
CA ALA A 9 4.57 0.19 -6.68
C ALA A 9 5.20 -0.28 -8.02
N ARG A 10 6.10 0.52 -8.61
CA ARG A 10 6.84 0.13 -9.81
C ARG A 10 7.73 -1.08 -9.57
N HIS A 11 8.37 -1.17 -8.41
CA HIS A 11 9.16 -2.36 -8.06
C HIS A 11 8.26 -3.58 -7.85
N ALA A 12 7.10 -3.43 -7.20
CA ALA A 12 6.13 -4.49 -7.00
C ALA A 12 5.62 -5.07 -8.33
N TYR A 13 5.48 -4.23 -9.36
CA TYR A 13 5.06 -4.66 -10.70
C TYR A 13 6.03 -5.67 -11.33
N THR A 14 7.34 -5.57 -11.05
CA THR A 14 8.33 -6.57 -11.51
C THR A 14 8.13 -7.97 -10.89
N ARG A 15 7.30 -8.06 -9.85
CA ARG A 15 6.92 -9.30 -9.17
C ARG A 15 5.45 -9.69 -9.43
N ASN A 16 4.86 -9.21 -10.52
CA ASN A 16 3.45 -9.42 -10.89
C ASN A 16 2.44 -8.84 -9.89
N ILE A 17 2.82 -7.85 -9.09
CA ILE A 17 1.92 -7.15 -8.16
C ILE A 17 1.60 -5.78 -8.74
N ALA A 18 0.36 -5.58 -9.19
CA ALA A 18 -0.12 -4.33 -9.75
C ALA A 18 -0.80 -3.48 -8.67
N VAL A 19 -0.42 -2.20 -8.60
CA VAL A 19 -1.08 -1.20 -7.76
C VAL A 19 -1.90 -0.29 -8.66
N GLY A 20 -3.20 -0.18 -8.38
CA GLY A 20 -4.15 0.64 -9.13
C GLY A 20 -4.29 2.05 -8.56
N ARG A 21 -5.52 2.60 -8.64
CA ARG A 21 -5.84 3.90 -8.02
C ARG A 21 -5.48 3.90 -6.53
N TYR A 22 -4.99 5.04 -6.07
CA TYR A 22 -4.59 5.24 -4.67
C TYR A 22 -4.80 6.70 -4.27
N VAL A 23 -4.98 6.93 -2.98
CA VAL A 23 -5.09 8.26 -2.36
C VAL A 23 -4.24 8.26 -1.09
N ILE A 24 -3.35 9.24 -0.99
CA ILE A 24 -2.55 9.50 0.22
C ILE A 24 -3.22 10.66 0.96
N MET A 25 -3.83 10.36 2.10
CA MET A 25 -4.36 11.34 3.03
C MET A 25 -3.32 11.62 4.13
N PRO A 26 -3.46 12.72 4.90
CA PRO A 26 -2.53 13.02 5.99
C PRO A 26 -2.48 11.94 7.08
N ASP A 27 -3.56 11.18 7.27
CA ASP A 27 -3.75 10.20 8.34
C ASP A 27 -3.81 8.75 7.85
N HIS A 28 -4.17 8.50 6.58
CA HIS A 28 -4.28 7.14 6.04
C HIS A 28 -3.96 7.04 4.53
N LEU A 29 -3.76 5.81 4.07
CA LEU A 29 -3.48 5.47 2.67
C LEU A 29 -4.54 4.49 2.17
N HIS A 30 -5.24 4.85 1.10
CA HIS A 30 -6.13 3.95 0.36
C HIS A 30 -5.48 3.57 -0.98
N LEU A 31 -5.55 2.29 -1.35
CA LEU A 31 -5.02 1.79 -2.62
C LEU A 31 -5.75 0.53 -3.07
N PHE A 32 -5.78 0.30 -4.38
CA PHE A 32 -6.09 -1.01 -4.95
C PHE A 32 -4.80 -1.76 -5.26
N VAL A 33 -4.78 -3.04 -4.94
CA VAL A 33 -3.66 -3.93 -5.25
C VAL A 33 -4.20 -5.26 -5.77
N CYS A 34 -3.53 -5.78 -6.79
CA CYS A 34 -3.77 -7.10 -7.36
C CYS A 34 -2.42 -7.83 -7.44
N GLY A 35 -2.40 -9.11 -7.16
CA GLY A 35 -1.20 -9.94 -7.19
C GLY A 35 -1.51 -11.35 -7.70
N PRO A 36 -0.45 -12.17 -7.88
CA PRO A 36 -0.58 -13.57 -8.28
C PRO A 36 -1.29 -14.43 -7.22
N ASP A 37 -1.56 -15.70 -7.54
CA ASP A 37 -2.26 -16.62 -6.63
C ASP A 37 -1.54 -16.84 -5.28
N ASP A 38 -0.22 -16.72 -5.25
CA ASP A 38 0.62 -16.79 -4.05
C ASP A 38 0.79 -15.44 -3.32
N PHE A 39 0.01 -14.42 -3.70
CA PHE A 39 0.09 -13.10 -3.12
C PHE A 39 -0.44 -13.04 -1.68
N GLU A 40 0.48 -12.91 -0.72
CA GLU A 40 0.16 -12.64 0.68
C GLU A 40 0.00 -11.14 0.95
N LEU A 41 -1.25 -10.64 0.89
CA LEU A 41 -1.58 -9.22 1.11
C LEU A 41 -0.99 -8.68 2.42
N GLY A 42 -1.15 -9.40 3.54
CA GLY A 42 -0.67 -8.93 4.84
C GLY A 42 0.85 -8.76 4.91
N ARG A 43 1.60 -9.68 4.31
CA ARG A 43 3.06 -9.58 4.20
C ARG A 43 3.47 -8.40 3.34
N TRP A 44 2.81 -8.22 2.19
CA TRP A 44 3.08 -7.12 1.28
C TRP A 44 2.79 -5.75 1.91
N ILE A 45 1.66 -5.60 2.61
CA ILE A 45 1.32 -4.37 3.36
C ILE A 45 2.35 -4.09 4.45
N GLY A 46 2.86 -5.11 5.13
CA GLY A 46 3.94 -4.94 6.11
C GLY A 46 5.20 -4.32 5.50
N VAL A 47 5.63 -4.82 4.34
CA VAL A 47 6.79 -4.27 3.61
C VAL A 47 6.51 -2.85 3.11
N LEU A 48 5.31 -2.59 2.57
CA LEU A 48 4.89 -1.25 2.15
C LEU A 48 4.98 -0.25 3.31
N LYS A 49 4.36 -0.56 4.45
CA LYS A 49 4.38 0.28 5.66
C LYS A 49 5.81 0.55 6.11
N GLN A 50 6.66 -0.47 6.14
CA GLN A 50 8.06 -0.31 6.54
C GLN A 50 8.84 0.57 5.55
N ASN A 51 8.64 0.39 4.24
CA ASN A 51 9.31 1.19 3.22
C ASN A 51 8.92 2.68 3.34
N LEU A 52 7.64 2.96 3.50
CA LEU A 52 7.13 4.33 3.64
C LEU A 52 7.50 4.96 4.99
N ALA A 53 7.53 4.19 6.07
CA ALA A 53 7.92 4.67 7.39
C ALA A 53 9.34 5.26 7.37
N LYS A 54 10.29 4.58 6.73
CA LYS A 54 11.68 5.05 6.57
C LYS A 54 11.80 6.39 5.84
N GLN A 55 10.78 6.79 5.07
CA GLN A 55 10.76 8.06 4.34
C GLN A 55 10.16 9.20 5.16
N ILE A 56 9.45 8.87 6.25
CA ILE A 56 8.83 9.84 7.18
C ILE A 56 9.67 9.95 8.45
N GLU A 57 10.40 8.91 8.84
CA GLU A 57 11.24 8.92 10.04
C GLU A 57 12.33 10.01 9.93
N HIS A 58 12.23 10.99 10.82
CA HIS A 58 13.20 12.05 11.02
C HIS A 58 13.31 12.36 12.52
N PRO A 59 14.35 13.10 12.97
CA PRO A 59 14.42 13.55 14.36
C PRO A 59 13.13 14.29 14.74
N GLY A 60 12.43 13.81 15.77
CA GLY A 60 11.15 14.37 16.23
C GLY A 60 9.88 13.66 15.73
N THR A 61 9.98 12.66 14.85
CA THR A 61 8.81 11.86 14.45
C THR A 61 8.26 11.05 15.62
N LYS A 62 6.96 11.18 15.90
CA LYS A 62 6.28 10.32 16.88
C LYS A 62 6.11 8.92 16.31
N SER A 63 6.73 7.94 16.94
CA SER A 63 6.53 6.52 16.63
C SER A 63 5.40 5.92 17.48
N PRO A 64 4.65 4.94 16.96
CA PRO A 64 4.75 4.38 15.59
C PRO A 64 4.01 5.24 14.55
N ILE A 65 4.58 5.31 13.33
CA ILE A 65 3.97 6.05 12.19
C ILE A 65 2.66 5.38 11.72
N TRP A 66 2.64 4.04 11.70
CA TRP A 66 1.49 3.27 11.24
C TRP A 66 0.77 2.62 12.41
N GLN A 67 -0.56 2.63 12.38
CA GLN A 67 -1.38 1.78 13.24
C GLN A 67 -1.15 0.30 12.92
N ARG A 68 -1.30 -0.55 13.95
CA ARG A 68 -1.28 -2.01 13.80
C ARG A 68 -2.49 -2.46 12.99
N GLY A 69 -2.28 -3.45 12.12
CA GLY A 69 -3.33 -3.97 11.22
C GLY A 69 -3.58 -3.10 10.00
N PHE A 70 -4.43 -3.54 9.10
CA PHE A 70 -4.91 -2.79 7.93
C PHE A 70 -6.35 -3.23 7.64
N PHE A 71 -7.08 -2.40 6.91
CA PHE A 71 -8.39 -2.77 6.40
C PHE A 71 -8.25 -3.19 4.94
N ASP A 72 -8.80 -4.34 4.59
CA ASP A 72 -8.91 -4.80 3.22
C ASP A 72 -10.34 -5.19 2.88
N HIS A 73 -10.63 -5.14 1.59
CA HIS A 73 -11.87 -5.63 1.03
C HIS A 73 -11.55 -6.29 -0.30
N LEU A 74 -11.80 -7.59 -0.39
CA LEU A 74 -11.58 -8.35 -1.62
C LEU A 74 -12.62 -7.96 -2.66
N LEU A 75 -12.16 -7.34 -3.75
CA LEU A 75 -12.99 -7.09 -4.92
C LEU A 75 -13.00 -8.35 -5.78
N ARG A 76 -14.18 -8.95 -5.99
CA ARG A 76 -14.40 -10.00 -6.98
C ARG A 76 -15.17 -9.38 -8.14
N SER A 77 -14.54 -9.31 -9.32
CA SER A 77 -15.03 -8.75 -10.61
C SER A 77 -14.93 -7.23 -10.83
N ASP A 78 -14.82 -6.84 -12.11
CA ASP A 78 -14.67 -5.47 -12.66
C ASP A 78 -15.77 -4.50 -12.20
N GLU A 79 -16.98 -5.00 -11.95
CA GLU A 79 -18.14 -4.17 -11.59
C GLU A 79 -17.94 -3.43 -10.24
N SER A 80 -17.12 -3.99 -9.35
CA SER A 80 -16.82 -3.43 -8.04
C SER A 80 -15.72 -2.35 -8.06
N TYR A 81 -14.90 -2.28 -9.12
CA TYR A 81 -13.82 -1.30 -9.24
C TYR A 81 -14.33 0.08 -9.63
N ALA A 82 -15.40 0.17 -10.42
CA ALA A 82 -15.97 1.43 -10.88
C ALA A 82 -16.78 2.17 -9.80
N GLN A 83 -17.28 1.45 -8.79
CA GLN A 83 -18.07 2.02 -7.69
C GLN A 83 -17.22 2.58 -6.54
N LYS A 84 -15.89 2.61 -6.66
CA LYS A 84 -14.98 2.96 -5.55
C LYS A 84 -13.82 3.86 -5.96
#